data_AF-A0A2R6E3J9-F1
#
_entry.id   AF-A0A2R6E3J9-F1
#
_cell.length_a   1.000
_cell.length_b   1.000
_cell.length_c   1.000
_cell.angle_alpha   90.00
_cell.angle_beta   90.00
_cell.angle_gamma   90.00
#
_symmetry.space_group_name_H-M   'P 1'
#
loop_
_entity.id
_entity.type
_entity.pdbx_description
1 polymer ?
#
loop_
_entity_poly.entity_id
_entity_poly.type
_entity_poly.pdbx_seq_one_letter_code
_entity_poly.pdbx_strand_id
1 'polypeptide(L)'
;ELREVYGGTDRSLAGLRNSDWGGRSTLFSYLHLADAASIARRAVEADLDGHEAFWAVAADTNAEVASERLAAEFFPDAERRRDLDGHESLISVDKARDLLDWEPERSWRAL
;
A
#
# COMPACT_ATOMS: atom_id res chain seq x y z
N GLU A 1 -7.82 15.48 4.93
CA GLU A 1 -6.79 14.54 5.46
C GLU A 1 -6.06 13.73 4.39
N LEU A 2 -6.55 12.60 3.86
CA LEU A 2 -5.77 11.83 2.85
C LEU A 2 -5.81 12.43 1.44
N ARG A 3 -7.00 12.85 0.97
CA ARG A 3 -7.15 13.45 -0.36
C ARG A 3 -6.43 14.80 -0.48
N GLU A 4 -6.30 15.55 0.60
CA GLU A 4 -5.52 16.80 0.59
C GLU A 4 -4.02 16.52 0.43
N VAL A 5 -3.52 15.46 1.07
CA VAL A 5 -2.12 15.04 0.97
C VAL A 5 -1.81 14.47 -0.42
N TYR A 6 -2.66 13.57 -0.92
CA TYR A 6 -2.37 12.85 -2.17
C TYR A 6 -3.00 13.47 -3.42
N GLY A 7 -4.21 14.04 -3.30
CA GLY A 7 -4.92 14.66 -4.42
C GLY A 7 -4.43 16.06 -4.81
N GLY A 8 -3.58 16.70 -3.99
CA GLY A 8 -2.94 17.97 -4.32
C GLY A 8 -1.58 17.85 -5.02
N THR A 9 -1.04 16.63 -5.14
CA THR A 9 0.27 16.35 -5.74
C THR A 9 0.08 15.66 -7.08
N ASP A 10 0.89 15.98 -8.10
CA ASP A 10 0.91 15.21 -9.34
C ASP A 10 1.40 13.77 -9.07
N ARG A 11 0.47 12.81 -9.11
CA ARG A 11 0.74 11.39 -8.89
C ARG A 11 0.64 10.59 -10.20
N SER A 12 0.67 11.27 -11.35
CA SER A 12 0.85 10.64 -12.66
C SER A 12 2.25 10.04 -12.79
N LEU A 13 2.51 9.25 -13.85
CA LEU A 13 3.87 8.76 -14.12
C LEU A 13 4.89 9.90 -14.27
N ALA A 14 4.49 11.02 -14.87
CA ALA A 14 5.37 12.17 -15.02
C ALA A 14 5.69 12.79 -13.65
N GLY A 15 4.68 12.98 -12.80
CA GLY A 15 4.85 13.45 -11.43
C GLY A 15 5.74 12.53 -10.60
N LEU A 16 5.50 11.23 -10.65
CA LEU A 16 6.26 10.22 -9.90
C LEU A 16 7.72 10.09 -10.36
N ARG A 17 8.03 10.34 -11.64
CA ARG A 17 9.41 10.38 -12.15
C ARG A 17 10.18 11.60 -11.64
N ASN A 18 9.47 12.70 -11.41
CA ASN A 18 10.05 13.99 -11.03
C ASN A 18 10.01 14.25 -9.51
N SER A 19 9.43 13.34 -8.72
CA SER A 19 9.28 13.53 -7.28
C SER A 19 10.57 13.17 -6.52
N ASP A 20 11.05 14.07 -5.66
CA ASP A 20 12.16 13.82 -4.72
C ASP A 20 11.82 12.71 -3.70
N TRP A 21 10.54 12.63 -3.32
CA TRP A 21 9.99 11.51 -2.56
C TRP A 21 9.77 10.34 -3.51
N GLY A 22 10.82 9.56 -3.73
CA GLY A 22 10.78 8.40 -4.62
C GLY A 22 9.84 7.31 -4.09
N GLY A 23 8.55 7.39 -4.40
CA GLY A 23 7.54 6.39 -4.04
C GLY A 23 7.97 4.96 -4.42
N ARG A 24 8.87 4.82 -5.40
CA ARG A 24 9.56 3.57 -5.71
C ARG A 24 10.22 2.88 -4.50
N SER A 25 10.86 3.61 -3.59
CA SER A 25 11.56 3.02 -2.43
C SER A 25 10.60 2.41 -1.40
N THR A 26 9.35 2.88 -1.38
CA THR A 26 8.28 2.35 -0.52
C THR A 26 7.27 1.51 -1.30
N LEU A 27 7.56 1.15 -2.56
CA LEU A 27 6.63 0.44 -3.45
C LEU A 27 5.28 1.17 -3.61
N PHE A 28 5.30 2.50 -3.56
CA PHE A 28 4.14 3.40 -3.65
C PHE A 28 3.10 3.19 -2.54
N SER A 29 3.52 2.54 -1.46
CA SER A 29 2.66 2.26 -0.31
C SER A 29 2.49 3.50 0.56
N TYR A 30 1.40 3.48 1.31
CA TYR A 30 1.08 4.43 2.37
C TYR A 30 0.14 3.72 3.36
N LEU A 31 -0.14 4.35 4.50
CA LEU A 31 -1.09 3.82 5.47
C LEU A 31 -1.79 4.98 6.17
N HIS A 32 -3.10 4.84 6.39
CA HIS A 32 -3.85 5.79 7.20
C HIS A 32 -3.61 5.56 8.69
N LEU A 33 -3.62 6.62 9.51
CA LEU A 33 -3.37 6.52 10.94
C LEU A 33 -4.38 5.59 11.67
N ALA A 34 -5.65 5.61 11.28
CA ALA A 34 -6.66 4.72 11.86
C ALA A 34 -6.40 3.24 11.52
N ASP A 35 -5.95 2.95 10.30
CA ASP A 35 -5.59 1.60 9.89
C ASP A 35 -4.34 1.15 10.65
N ALA A 36 -3.34 2.03 10.82
CA ALA A 36 -2.15 1.77 11.64
C ALA A 36 -2.50 1.43 13.10
N ALA A 37 -3.41 2.21 13.71
CA ALA A 37 -3.88 1.94 15.06
C ALA A 37 -4.64 0.61 15.16
N SER A 38 -5.46 0.30 14.14
CA SER A 38 -6.26 -0.94 14.12
C SER A 38 -5.38 -2.19 14.04
N ILE A 39 -4.37 -2.24 13.14
CA ILE A 39 -3.47 -3.40 13.07
C ILE A 39 -2.59 -3.52 14.31
N ALA A 40 -2.13 -2.40 14.88
CA ALA A 40 -1.35 -2.42 16.11
C ALA A 40 -2.16 -3.05 17.26
N ARG A 41 -3.44 -2.69 17.37
CA ARG A 41 -4.35 -3.33 18.32
C ARG A 41 -4.50 -4.83 18.03
N ARG A 42 -4.80 -5.22 16.79
CA ARG A 42 -4.97 -6.63 16.42
C ARG A 42 -3.72 -7.46 16.70
N ALA A 43 -2.53 -6.93 16.43
CA ALA A 43 -1.26 -7.59 16.72
C ALA A 43 -1.02 -7.78 18.23
N VAL A 44 -1.46 -6.85 19.07
CA VAL A 44 -1.38 -6.97 20.54
C VAL A 44 -2.41 -7.97 21.09
N GLU A 45 -3.58 -8.05 20.47
CA GLU A 45 -4.67 -8.96 20.89
C GLU A 45 -4.53 -10.37 20.31
N ALA A 46 -3.63 -10.59 19.34
CA ALA A 46 -3.47 -11.86 18.66
C ALA A 46 -2.82 -12.93 19.55
N ASP A 47 -3.36 -14.14 19.48
CA ASP A 47 -2.81 -15.32 20.14
C ASP A 47 -1.81 -16.00 19.18
N LEU A 48 -0.58 -15.50 19.19
CA LEU A 48 0.51 -15.99 18.33
C LEU A 48 1.68 -16.48 19.19
N ASP A 49 2.20 -17.64 18.83
CA ASP A 49 3.42 -18.16 19.43
C ASP A 49 4.66 -17.47 18.84
N GLY A 50 5.46 -16.83 19.69
CA GLY A 50 6.75 -16.24 19.30
C GLY A 50 6.62 -14.85 18.66
N HIS A 51 7.40 -14.61 17.59
CA HIS A 51 7.47 -13.31 16.93
C HIS A 51 7.04 -13.43 15.47
N GLU A 52 6.08 -12.61 15.07
CA GLU A 52 5.61 -12.49 13.70
C GLU A 52 5.70 -11.05 13.20
N ALA A 53 6.28 -10.87 12.01
CA ALA A 53 6.27 -9.58 11.31
C ALA A 53 5.10 -9.52 10.32
N PHE A 54 4.47 -8.33 10.23
CA PHE A 54 3.33 -8.06 9.37
C PHE A 54 3.56 -6.78 8.56
N TRP A 55 3.07 -6.75 7.33
CA TRP A 55 2.97 -5.52 6.55
C TRP A 55 1.70 -4.77 6.95
N ALA A 56 1.84 -3.47 7.20
CA ALA A 56 0.75 -2.54 7.43
C ALA A 56 0.76 -1.50 6.32
N VAL A 57 -0.06 -1.70 5.29
CA VAL A 57 -0.17 -0.82 4.12
C VAL A 57 -1.63 -0.74 3.70
N ALA A 58 -2.01 0.36 3.05
CA ALA A 58 -3.32 0.52 2.44
C ALA A 58 -3.55 -0.52 1.33
N ALA A 59 -4.81 -0.74 0.96
CA ALA A 59 -5.18 -1.71 -0.08
C ALA A 59 -4.79 -1.26 -1.49
N ASP A 60 -4.45 0.02 -1.67
CA ASP A 60 -4.11 0.63 -2.96
C ASP A 60 -2.77 1.39 -2.92
N THR A 61 -2.24 1.70 -4.10
CA THR A 61 -1.06 2.56 -4.25
C THR A 61 -1.42 4.04 -4.17
N ASN A 62 -0.45 4.87 -3.80
CA ASN A 62 -0.57 6.34 -3.85
C ASN A 62 -0.35 6.94 -5.26
N ALA A 63 -0.34 6.12 -6.32
CA ALA A 63 -0.11 6.52 -7.70
C ALA A 63 -1.42 6.67 -8.48
N GLU A 64 -1.58 7.65 -9.36
CA GLU A 64 -2.81 7.77 -10.16
C GLU A 64 -2.96 6.65 -11.21
N VAL A 65 -1.85 6.11 -11.69
CA VAL A 65 -1.85 5.04 -12.70
C VAL A 65 -2.11 3.67 -12.08
N ALA A 66 -2.66 2.77 -12.90
CA ALA A 66 -2.91 1.39 -12.52
C ALA A 66 -1.63 0.66 -12.08
N SER A 67 -1.76 -0.24 -11.11
CA SER A 67 -0.63 -0.95 -10.48
C SER A 67 0.18 -1.79 -11.47
N GLU A 68 -0.47 -2.37 -12.47
CA GLU A 68 0.20 -3.10 -13.56
C GLU A 68 1.21 -2.21 -14.31
N ARG A 69 0.77 -0.99 -14.68
CA ARG A 69 1.57 -0.01 -15.41
C ARG A 69 2.63 0.60 -14.52
N LEU A 70 2.30 0.84 -13.25
CA LEU A 70 3.24 1.30 -12.23
C LEU A 70 4.39 0.32 -12.05
N ALA A 71 4.07 -0.98 -11.92
CA ALA A 71 5.05 -2.05 -11.80
C ALA A 71 5.92 -2.17 -13.06
N ALA A 72 5.32 -2.07 -14.26
CA ALA A 72 6.05 -2.15 -15.52
C ALA A 72 7.08 -1.01 -15.66
N GLU A 73 6.72 0.17 -15.20
CA GLU A 73 7.57 1.36 -15.29
C GLU A 73 8.72 1.34 -14.27
N PHE A 74 8.41 1.06 -13.00
CA PHE A 74 9.37 1.25 -11.91
C PHE A 74 10.09 -0.04 -11.48
N PHE A 75 9.57 -1.20 -11.86
CA PHE A 75 10.12 -2.52 -11.53
C PHE A 75 10.09 -3.45 -12.76
N PRO A 76 10.67 -3.05 -13.92
CA PRO A 76 10.57 -3.82 -15.16
C PRO A 76 11.17 -5.22 -15.07
N ASP A 77 12.18 -5.40 -14.21
CA ASP A 77 12.89 -6.67 -14.02
C ASP A 77 12.27 -7.56 -12.93
N ALA A 78 11.20 -7.12 -12.28
CA ALA A 78 10.54 -7.89 -11.24
C ALA A 78 9.70 -9.02 -11.83
N GLU A 79 9.79 -10.20 -11.20
CA GLU A 79 8.93 -11.33 -11.51
C GLU A 79 7.47 -11.00 -11.19
N ARG A 80 6.56 -11.23 -12.15
CA ARG A 80 5.10 -11.15 -11.92
C ARG A 80 4.56 -12.55 -11.63
N ARG A 81 4.11 -12.76 -10.40
CA ARG A 81 3.53 -14.03 -9.94
C ARG A 81 2.01 -14.13 -10.10
N ARG A 82 1.36 -12.98 -10.33
CA ARG A 82 -0.06 -12.84 -10.65
C ARG A 82 -0.29 -11.53 -11.38
N ASP A 83 -1.47 -11.41 -11.99
CA ASP A 83 -1.92 -10.15 -12.56
C ASP A 83 -2.20 -9.12 -11.45
N LEU A 84 -2.03 -7.85 -11.80
CA LEU A 84 -2.29 -6.70 -10.94
C LEU A 84 -3.49 -5.93 -11.49
N ASP A 85 -4.56 -5.82 -10.70
CA ASP A 85 -5.80 -5.21 -11.10
C ASP A 85 -6.02 -3.82 -10.48
N GLY A 86 -6.47 -2.89 -11.31
CA GLY A 86 -6.78 -1.53 -10.87
C GLY A 86 -5.60 -0.84 -10.20
N HIS A 87 -5.78 -0.45 -8.94
CA HIS A 87 -4.80 0.31 -8.16
C HIS A 87 -4.30 -0.42 -6.92
N GLU A 88 -4.46 -1.75 -6.87
CA GLU A 88 -4.09 -2.55 -5.70
C GLU A 88 -2.63 -2.34 -5.24
N SER A 89 -2.38 -2.47 -3.94
CA SER A 89 -1.03 -2.38 -3.36
C SER A 89 -0.07 -3.39 -3.97
N LEU A 90 1.20 -2.98 -4.15
CA LEU A 90 2.30 -3.87 -4.55
C LEU A 90 2.85 -4.70 -3.37
N ILE A 91 2.34 -4.48 -2.16
CA ILE A 91 2.68 -5.21 -0.94
C ILE A 91 1.44 -5.97 -0.49
N SER A 92 1.56 -7.30 -0.42
CA SER A 92 0.49 -8.16 0.11
C SER A 92 0.37 -8.02 1.62
N VAL A 93 -0.88 -7.94 2.09
CA VAL A 93 -1.29 -8.00 3.49
C VAL A 93 -1.98 -9.33 3.83
N ASP A 94 -1.87 -10.34 2.96
CA ASP A 94 -2.60 -11.63 3.12
C ASP A 94 -2.31 -12.28 4.47
N LYS A 95 -1.06 -12.24 4.93
CA LYS A 95 -0.68 -12.75 6.25
C LYS A 95 -1.44 -12.05 7.40
N ALA A 96 -1.67 -10.74 7.30
CA ALA A 96 -2.42 -10.00 8.31
C ALA A 96 -3.92 -10.33 8.23
N ARG A 97 -4.47 -10.57 7.03
CA ARG A 97 -5.84 -11.09 6.87
C ARG A 97 -5.97 -12.46 7.54
N ASP A 98 -5.03 -13.35 7.27
CA ASP A 98 -5.10 -14.74 7.73
C ASP A 98 -4.88 -14.88 9.25
N LEU A 99 -3.91 -14.16 9.81
CA LEU A 99 -3.49 -14.35 11.21
C LEU A 99 -4.05 -13.31 12.18
N LEU A 100 -4.44 -12.13 11.69
CA LEU A 100 -4.92 -11.03 12.53
C LEU A 100 -6.39 -10.64 12.23
N ASP A 101 -7.02 -11.30 11.25
CA ASP A 101 -8.34 -10.93 10.71
C ASP A 101 -8.39 -9.46 10.30
N TRP A 102 -7.28 -8.93 9.76
CA TRP A 102 -7.09 -7.50 9.53
C TRP A 102 -6.95 -7.15 8.04
N GLU A 103 -7.63 -6.08 7.64
CA GLU A 103 -7.49 -5.44 6.33
C GLU A 103 -7.59 -3.91 6.50
N PRO A 104 -6.84 -3.09 5.73
CA PRO A 104 -6.98 -1.63 5.78
C PRO A 104 -8.33 -1.18 5.22
N GLU A 105 -8.97 -0.23 5.89
CA GLU A 105 -10.31 0.24 5.51
C GLU A 105 -10.28 1.60 4.80
N ARG A 106 -9.14 2.31 4.82
CA ARG A 106 -9.06 3.69 4.31
C ARG A 106 -8.26 3.76 3.01
N SER A 107 -8.88 4.33 1.99
CA SER A 107 -8.22 4.70 0.74
C SER A 107 -8.25 6.21 0.52
N TRP A 108 -7.16 6.77 -0.01
CA TRP A 108 -7.12 8.17 -0.45
C TRP A 108 -8.03 8.46 -1.64
N ARG A 109 -8.51 7.42 -2.34
CA ARG A 109 -9.40 7.51 -3.51
C ARG A 109 -10.88 7.51 -3.14
N ALA A 110 -11.24 6.96 -1.97
CA ALA A 110 -12.63 6.75 -1.56
C ALA A 110 -13.19 7.87 -0.66
N LEU A 111 -12.52 9.03 -0.61
CA LEU A 111 -12.88 10.19 0.21
C LEU A 111 -13.19 11.41 -0.65
#